data_AF-A0A918CTM2-F1
#
_entry.id   AF-A0A918CTM2-F1
#
_cell.length_a   1.000
_cell.length_b   1.000
_cell.length_c   1.000
_cell.angle_alpha   90.00
_cell.angle_beta   90.00
_cell.angle_gamma   90.00
#
_symmetry.space_group_name_H-M   'P 1'
#
loop_
_entity.id
_entity.type
_entity.pdbx_description
1 polymer ?
#
loop_
_entity_poly.entity_id
_entity_poly.type
_entity_poly.pdbx_seq_one_letter_code
_entity_poly.pdbx_strand_id
1 'polypeptide(L)'
;MSSESNGLSATSWLGDPIDARALFGPELRSLLDTLRGLSASDWSRTAAGHWTVHAVTVHLLGDHHGRLGHHHRNDFAVGETVEAFIHRTNQEWVDLHADDSPASLIDALAAAGTQLARRP
;
A
#
# COMPACT_ATOMS: atom_id res chain seq x y z
N MET A 1 -33.22 23.97 24.21
CA MET A 1 -33.34 22.52 24.08
C MET A 1 -31.97 22.00 23.67
N SER A 2 -31.23 21.45 24.64
CA SER A 2 -29.90 20.91 24.43
C SER A 2 -30.03 19.55 23.76
N SER A 3 -29.38 19.36 22.62
CA SER A 3 -29.15 18.03 22.05
C SER A 3 -27.70 17.67 22.34
N GLU A 4 -27.49 17.04 23.49
CA GLU A 4 -26.27 16.28 23.73
C GLU A 4 -26.30 15.07 22.79
N SER A 5 -25.54 15.15 21.71
CA SER A 5 -25.22 13.98 20.89
C SER A 5 -24.26 13.11 21.68
N ASN A 6 -24.80 12.06 22.28
CA ASN A 6 -24.07 11.08 23.07
C ASN A 6 -23.08 10.29 22.20
N GLY A 7 -21.87 10.85 22.00
CA GLY A 7 -20.58 10.24 22.34
C GLY A 7 -20.17 8.85 21.84
N LEU A 8 -20.90 8.17 20.95
CA LEU A 8 -20.44 6.90 20.37
C LEU A 8 -20.00 7.10 18.93
N SER A 9 -18.68 7.05 18.71
CA SER A 9 -18.08 7.07 17.37
C SER A 9 -18.69 5.93 16.55
N ALA A 10 -19.07 6.20 15.29
CA ALA A 10 -19.70 5.24 14.37
C ALA A 10 -18.89 3.94 14.14
N THR A 11 -17.65 3.91 14.63
CA THR A 11 -16.69 2.81 14.55
C THR A 11 -16.54 2.01 15.84
N SER A 12 -17.33 2.26 16.89
CA SER A 12 -17.17 1.56 18.19
C SER A 12 -17.34 0.04 18.11
N TRP A 13 -18.01 -0.47 17.08
CA TRP A 13 -18.15 -1.91 16.82
C TRP A 13 -16.84 -2.58 16.33
N LEU A 14 -15.85 -1.79 15.90
CA LEU A 14 -14.52 -2.27 15.48
C LEU A 14 -13.58 -2.53 16.66
N GLY A 15 -13.99 -2.20 17.89
CA GLY A 15 -13.17 -2.31 19.09
C GLY A 15 -12.31 -1.06 19.36
N ASP A 16 -11.39 -1.19 20.31
CA ASP A 16 -10.49 -0.10 20.69
C ASP A 16 -9.54 0.26 19.54
N PRO A 17 -9.31 1.56 19.26
CA PRO A 17 -8.37 1.97 18.24
C PRO A 17 -6.96 1.44 18.52
N ILE A 18 -6.35 0.82 17.51
CA ILE A 18 -4.96 0.35 17.57
C ILE A 18 -4.05 1.43 16.99
N ASP A 19 -3.08 1.90 17.78
CA ASP A 19 -2.01 2.77 17.29
C ASP A 19 -0.80 1.94 16.84
N ALA A 20 -0.70 1.72 15.54
CA ALA A 20 0.40 0.96 14.93
C ALA A 20 1.57 1.82 14.43
N ARG A 21 1.54 3.16 14.62
CA ARG A 21 2.53 4.07 14.00
C ARG A 21 3.97 3.74 14.39
N ALA A 22 4.19 3.35 15.65
CA ALA A 22 5.52 2.94 16.14
C ALA A 22 6.09 1.69 15.44
N LEU A 23 5.24 0.90 14.76
CA LEU A 23 5.63 -0.34 14.09
C LEU A 23 6.06 -0.12 12.62
N PHE A 24 5.72 1.02 12.01
CA PHE A 24 6.00 1.25 10.58
C PHE A 24 7.50 1.24 10.26
N GLY A 25 8.33 1.85 11.11
CA GLY A 25 9.79 1.85 10.90
C GLY A 25 10.43 0.45 10.97
N PRO A 26 10.18 -0.33 12.04
CA PRO A 26 10.65 -1.70 12.13
C PRO A 26 10.13 -2.63 11.03
N GLU A 27 8.84 -2.52 10.69
CA GLU A 27 8.22 -3.34 9.64
C GLU A 27 8.82 -3.06 8.26
N LEU A 28 8.95 -1.79 7.88
CA LEU A 28 9.61 -1.39 6.64
C LEU A 28 11.04 -1.92 6.54
N ARG A 29 11.82 -1.87 7.64
CA ARG A 29 13.19 -2.39 7.64
C ARG A 29 13.21 -3.89 7.33
N SER A 30 12.34 -4.66 7.99
CA SER A 30 12.23 -6.10 7.77
C SER A 30 11.81 -6.45 6.33
N LEU A 31 10.90 -5.65 5.76
CA LEU A 31 10.48 -5.80 4.37
C LEU A 31 11.64 -5.52 3.40
N LEU A 32 12.34 -4.40 3.57
CA LEU A 32 13.46 -4.03 2.70
C LEU A 32 14.62 -5.02 2.81
N ASP A 33 14.94 -5.53 3.99
CA ASP A 33 15.97 -6.56 4.18
C ASP A 33 15.59 -7.85 3.46
N THR A 34 14.30 -8.23 3.51
CA THR A 34 13.77 -9.37 2.75
C THR A 34 13.94 -9.17 1.25
N LEU A 35 13.49 -8.04 0.71
CA LEU A 35 13.56 -7.73 -0.72
C LEU A 35 15.00 -7.66 -1.25
N ARG A 36 15.92 -7.09 -0.47
CA ARG A 36 17.36 -7.02 -0.80
C ARG A 36 18.04 -8.38 -0.80
N GLY A 37 17.50 -9.36 -0.08
CA GLY A 37 18.00 -10.73 -0.05
C GLY A 37 17.59 -11.59 -1.24
N LEU A 38 16.68 -11.11 -2.09
CA LEU A 38 16.17 -11.86 -3.24
C LEU A 38 17.15 -11.83 -4.42
N SER A 39 17.25 -12.96 -5.12
CA SER A 39 17.96 -13.02 -6.39
C SER A 39 17.12 -12.37 -7.50
N ALA A 40 17.75 -12.00 -8.63
CA ALA A 40 17.03 -11.41 -9.76
C ALA A 40 15.89 -12.31 -10.28
N SER A 41 16.07 -13.64 -10.28
CA SER A 41 15.02 -14.58 -10.72
C SER A 41 13.87 -14.72 -9.72
N ASP A 42 14.06 -14.36 -8.46
CA ASP A 42 12.97 -14.43 -7.47
C ASP A 42 11.89 -13.38 -7.74
N TRP A 43 12.24 -12.27 -8.40
CA TRP A 43 11.31 -11.17 -8.67
C TRP A 43 10.14 -11.54 -9.60
N SER A 44 10.33 -12.54 -10.47
CA SER A 44 9.28 -13.06 -11.36
C SER A 44 8.49 -14.22 -10.75
N ARG A 45 8.84 -14.70 -9.55
CA ARG A 45 8.11 -15.77 -8.88
C ARG A 45 6.82 -15.26 -8.26
N THR A 46 5.77 -16.06 -8.34
CA THR A 46 4.50 -15.80 -7.67
C THR A 46 4.69 -15.73 -6.15
N ALA A 47 4.15 -14.67 -5.54
CA ALA A 47 4.21 -14.41 -4.10
C ALA A 47 2.81 -14.36 -3.44
N ALA A 48 1.80 -13.85 -4.14
CA ALA A 48 0.43 -13.74 -3.61
C ALA A 48 -0.61 -13.94 -4.73
N GLY A 49 -1.35 -15.04 -4.67
CA GLY A 49 -2.34 -15.37 -5.71
C GLY A 49 -1.67 -15.50 -7.08
N HIS A 50 -1.95 -14.58 -8.00
CA HIS A 50 -1.33 -14.51 -9.33
C HIS A 50 -0.23 -13.45 -9.44
N TRP A 51 0.03 -12.68 -8.37
CA TRP A 51 1.04 -11.62 -8.38
C TRP A 51 2.43 -12.16 -8.11
N THR A 52 3.38 -11.69 -8.90
CA THR A 52 4.82 -11.91 -8.69
C THR A 52 5.32 -11.06 -7.52
N VAL A 53 6.54 -11.34 -7.02
CA VAL A 53 7.20 -10.47 -6.03
C VAL A 53 7.29 -9.03 -6.55
N HIS A 54 7.61 -8.84 -7.83
CA HIS A 54 7.62 -7.52 -8.47
C HIS A 54 6.26 -6.82 -8.34
N ALA A 55 5.17 -7.47 -8.77
CA ALA A 55 3.83 -6.90 -8.70
C ALA A 55 3.37 -6.60 -7.27
N VAL A 56 3.68 -7.46 -6.30
CA VAL A 56 3.40 -7.20 -4.88
C VAL A 56 4.19 -5.98 -4.38
N THR A 57 5.46 -5.87 -4.74
CA THR A 57 6.32 -4.73 -4.33
C THR A 57 5.81 -3.42 -4.93
N VAL A 58 5.42 -3.41 -6.20
CA VAL A 58 4.81 -2.25 -6.87
C VAL A 58 3.49 -1.87 -6.20
N HIS A 59 2.65 -2.86 -5.85
CA HIS A 59 1.40 -2.60 -5.13
C HIS A 59 1.64 -1.94 -3.77
N LEU A 60 2.62 -2.41 -2.99
CA LEU A 60 3.00 -1.81 -1.70
C LEU A 60 3.48 -0.36 -1.86
N LEU A 61 4.29 -0.09 -2.89
CA LEU A 61 4.70 1.28 -3.24
C LEU A 61 3.49 2.18 -3.53
N GLY A 62 2.50 1.66 -4.27
CA GLY A 62 1.24 2.35 -4.54
C GLY A 62 0.46 2.70 -3.27
N ASP A 63 0.38 1.78 -2.30
CA ASP A 63 -0.27 2.05 -1.01
C ASP A 63 0.46 3.15 -0.22
N HIS A 64 1.79 3.11 -0.18
CA HIS A 64 2.60 4.14 0.47
C HIS A 64 2.39 5.51 -0.16
N HIS A 65 2.43 5.59 -1.49
CA HIS A 65 2.12 6.82 -2.24
C HIS A 65 0.70 7.33 -1.94
N GLY A 66 -0.30 6.44 -1.93
CA GLY A 66 -1.68 6.81 -1.60
C GLY A 66 -1.80 7.43 -0.20
N ARG A 67 -1.15 6.83 0.81
CA ARG A 67 -1.12 7.36 2.19
C ARG A 67 -0.36 8.69 2.30
N LEU A 68 0.61 8.92 1.42
CA LEU A 68 1.33 10.18 1.33
C LEU A 68 0.52 11.28 0.61
N GLY A 69 -0.59 10.94 -0.05
CA GLY A 69 -1.44 11.85 -0.81
C GLY A 69 -1.11 11.90 -2.30
N HIS A 70 -0.27 10.99 -2.79
CA HIS A 70 0.03 10.82 -4.21
C HIS A 70 -0.96 9.83 -4.82
N HIS A 71 -2.07 10.34 -5.32
CA HIS A 71 -3.11 9.53 -5.94
C HIS A 71 -2.80 9.31 -7.42
N HIS A 72 -2.76 8.04 -7.83
CA HIS A 72 -2.62 7.61 -9.22
C HIS A 72 -3.93 7.07 -9.81
N ARG A 73 -4.95 6.87 -8.97
CA ARG A 73 -6.22 6.27 -9.37
C ARG A 73 -7.07 7.28 -10.12
N ASN A 74 -7.53 6.90 -11.30
CA ASN A 74 -8.56 7.63 -12.03
C ASN A 74 -9.93 7.47 -11.37
N ASP A 75 -10.92 8.22 -11.85
CA ASP A 75 -12.31 8.09 -11.39
C ASP A 75 -12.92 6.72 -11.73
N PHE A 76 -14.05 6.42 -11.09
CA PHE A 76 -14.88 5.27 -11.43
C PHE A 76 -15.38 5.35 -12.88
N ALA A 77 -15.36 4.23 -13.58
CA ALA A 77 -16.09 4.11 -14.83
C ALA A 77 -17.60 4.04 -14.58
N VAL A 78 -18.40 4.41 -15.58
CA VAL A 78 -19.87 4.40 -15.48
C VAL A 78 -20.36 2.97 -15.21
N GLY A 79 -21.06 2.78 -14.10
CA GLY A 79 -21.59 1.47 -13.68
C GLY A 79 -20.55 0.52 -13.10
N GLU A 80 -19.31 0.96 -12.89
CA GLU A 80 -18.25 0.16 -12.30
C GLU A 80 -18.52 -0.15 -10.82
N THR A 81 -18.35 -1.41 -10.43
CA THR A 81 -18.42 -1.80 -9.02
C THR A 81 -17.15 -1.40 -8.28
N VAL A 82 -17.23 -1.23 -6.95
CA VAL A 82 -16.04 -0.94 -6.12
C VAL A 82 -14.96 -2.02 -6.27
N GLU A 83 -15.35 -3.28 -6.34
CA GLU A 83 -14.43 -4.40 -6.56
C GLU A 83 -13.71 -4.28 -7.92
N ALA A 84 -14.46 -4.06 -9.01
CA ALA A 84 -13.89 -3.91 -10.34
C ALA A 84 -12.93 -2.70 -10.41
N PHE A 85 -13.32 -1.58 -9.80
CA PHE A 85 -12.49 -0.40 -9.68
C PHE A 85 -11.16 -0.67 -8.96
N ILE A 86 -11.19 -1.38 -7.82
CA ILE A 86 -9.99 -1.72 -7.06
C ILE A 86 -9.07 -2.64 -7.88
N HIS A 87 -9.62 -3.68 -8.52
CA HIS A 87 -8.82 -4.58 -9.33
C HIS A 87 -8.18 -3.87 -10.53
N ARG A 88 -8.96 -3.08 -11.26
CA ARG A 88 -8.48 -2.32 -12.41
C ARG A 88 -7.38 -1.32 -12.00
N THR A 89 -7.63 -0.47 -11.01
CA THR A 89 -6.66 0.56 -10.61
C THR A 89 -5.37 -0.03 -10.02
N ASN A 90 -5.47 -1.14 -9.27
CA ASN A 90 -4.29 -1.85 -8.81
C ASN A 90 -3.49 -2.42 -9.99
N GLN A 91 -4.17 -3.00 -11.00
CA GLN A 91 -3.50 -3.55 -12.16
C GLN A 91 -2.87 -2.45 -13.04
N GLU A 92 -3.57 -1.34 -13.27
CA GLU A 92 -3.04 -0.17 -13.99
C GLU A 92 -1.75 0.36 -13.35
N TRP A 93 -1.70 0.42 -12.02
CA TRP A 93 -0.49 0.81 -11.30
C TRP A 93 0.66 -0.19 -11.47
N VAL A 94 0.37 -1.49 -11.44
CA VAL A 94 1.36 -2.54 -11.67
C VAL A 94 1.91 -2.47 -13.09
N ASP A 95 1.03 -2.35 -14.08
CA ASP A 95 1.40 -2.29 -15.50
C ASP A 95 2.26 -1.05 -15.80
N LEU A 96 1.98 0.09 -15.16
CA LEU A 96 2.76 1.32 -15.31
C LEU A 96 4.22 1.17 -14.86
N HIS A 97 4.50 0.27 -13.91
CA HIS A 97 5.84 0.05 -13.36
C HIS A 97 6.44 -1.30 -13.81
N ALA A 98 5.88 -1.92 -14.85
CA ALA A 98 6.30 -3.25 -15.31
C ALA A 98 7.80 -3.32 -15.66
N ASP A 99 8.35 -2.22 -16.19
CA ASP A 99 9.76 -2.12 -16.60
C ASP A 99 10.70 -1.63 -15.48
N ASP A 100 10.17 -1.30 -14.30
CA ASP A 100 10.99 -0.84 -13.18
C ASP A 100 11.87 -1.97 -12.65
N SER A 101 13.15 -1.65 -12.45
CA SER A 101 14.10 -2.59 -11.89
C SER A 101 13.81 -2.91 -10.41
N PRO A 102 14.15 -4.11 -9.94
CA PRO A 102 14.15 -4.45 -8.51
C PRO A 102 14.80 -3.40 -7.60
N ALA A 103 15.96 -2.88 -8.00
CA ALA A 103 16.71 -1.90 -7.22
C ALA A 103 15.96 -0.56 -7.12
N SER A 104 15.44 -0.05 -8.23
CA SER A 104 14.67 1.20 -8.24
C SER A 104 13.39 1.09 -7.41
N LEU A 105 12.72 -0.06 -7.43
CA LEU A 105 11.54 -0.30 -6.60
C LEU A 105 11.88 -0.35 -5.10
N ILE A 106 12.99 -1.01 -4.72
CA ILE A 106 13.46 -1.02 -3.33
C ILE A 106 13.76 0.41 -2.85
N ASP A 107 14.45 1.21 -3.67
CA ASP A 107 14.82 2.58 -3.31
C ASP A 107 13.58 3.48 -3.18
N ALA A 108 12.64 3.39 -4.12
CA ALA A 108 11.38 4.12 -4.07
C ALA A 108 10.54 3.73 -2.84
N LEU A 109 10.42 2.44 -2.55
CA LEU A 109 9.69 1.94 -1.39
C LEU A 109 10.35 2.38 -0.08
N ALA A 110 11.69 2.34 -0.01
CA ALA A 110 12.44 2.81 1.15
C ALA A 110 12.20 4.31 1.42
N ALA A 111 12.20 5.13 0.36
CA ALA A 111 11.95 6.56 0.47
C ALA A 111 10.51 6.85 0.95
N ALA A 112 9.50 6.30 0.26
CA ALA A 112 8.10 6.50 0.59
C ALA A 112 7.75 5.97 1.98
N GLY A 113 8.24 4.78 2.33
CA GLY A 113 8.00 4.15 3.63
C GLY A 113 8.66 4.93 4.77
N THR A 114 9.88 5.44 4.57
CA THR A 114 10.55 6.26 5.57
C THR A 114 9.80 7.56 5.81
N GLN A 115 9.27 8.18 4.76
CA GLN A 115 8.44 9.38 4.90
C GLN A 115 7.15 9.08 5.67
N LEU A 116 6.49 7.96 5.36
CA LEU A 116 5.27 7.54 6.04
C LEU A 116 5.52 7.24 7.52
N ALA A 117 6.59 6.52 7.86
CA ALA A 117 6.96 6.18 9.23
C ALA A 117 7.31 7.40 10.11
N ARG A 118 7.60 8.56 9.51
CA ARG A 118 7.87 9.81 10.20
C ARG A 118 6.65 10.72 10.33
N ARG A 119 5.52 10.38 9.69
CA ARG A 119 4.30 11.18 9.82
C ARG A 119 3.77 11.07 11.26
N PRO A 120 3.37 12.20 11.86
CA PRO A 120 2.83 12.23 13.20
C PRO A 120 1.49 11.50 13.28
#